data_AF-A0A6A4BF29-F1
#
_entry.id   AF-A0A6A4BF29-F1
#
_cell.length_a   1.000
_cell.length_b   1.000
_cell.length_c   1.000
_cell.angle_alpha   90.00
_cell.angle_beta   90.00
_cell.angle_gamma   90.00
#
_symmetry.space_group_name_H-M   'P 1'
#
loop_
_entity.id
_entity.type
_entity.pdbx_description
1 polymer ?
#
loop_
_entity_poly.entity_id
_entity_poly.type
_entity_poly.pdbx_seq_one_letter_code
_entity_poly.pdbx_strand_id
1 'polypeptide(L)'
;RPEDGPVAKVRLVQQRATTDGAAVDDDDACVLAEDGLPTATMDVEGERLPVKLDSGARYSVAGTDWMLRGERARRPPPVEVVEGIGGFMLDVIGVWTFHMRNAYGQAVTVEACIIDGCTDEFLIGVDFLQHHKAVMDFEKNEVRYDEKQQQVVISFRTDTGGNGAKVAAVRLVSRAKLTRSAVTPVEVAVAAPDGEEGVFVPTMTCGSVMLAATVTTSRNGKAVVPMINVQGGKAKLPSKKELGVWIPLEKDMQVLALSGELDRENLDTWLNALGDTETPLDNEDEVRVGEEDPNARAMVVRLLRAYRDVSKDKGDCPPVTALDVEHHIDTGDAAPIMQKRRRHAQMEDAVIENNVDKMLTAGVIEEGNGAWGFPAVLVKKKDGEVRFCIDYRALNKITKKDVYPLPRIDETLEALGGARLFTTLDLRSGYWQIGMAPGDRDKTAFTTKQGLYRFKRMPFGLMNASSTFQRMMNGVLRGLTWLTCLVYLDDIVVFTRGGVERHVVEVATVLERLRVAGLTLKLKKCVFATKTMEYLGHELSGEGVRPVQRLVAAVSEFPRPAMRSK
;
A
#
# COMPACT_ATOMS: atom_id res chain seq x y z
N ARG A 1 37.77 -0.51 -56.30
CA ARG A 1 36.91 -1.10 -55.25
C ARG A 1 37.83 -1.36 -54.07
N PRO A 2 37.85 -0.52 -53.04
CA PRO A 2 38.39 -0.94 -51.75
C PRO A 2 37.40 -1.92 -51.12
N GLU A 3 37.94 -2.89 -50.40
CA GLU A 3 37.24 -4.04 -49.83
C GLU A 3 36.38 -3.62 -48.64
N ASP A 4 35.15 -4.14 -48.58
CA ASP A 4 34.20 -3.91 -47.49
C ASP A 4 34.77 -4.46 -46.16
N GLY A 5 35.22 -3.54 -45.30
CA GLY A 5 35.46 -3.82 -43.89
C GLY A 5 34.14 -4.18 -43.16
N PRO A 6 34.21 -4.92 -42.03
CA PRO A 6 33.01 -5.36 -41.32
C PRO A 6 32.24 -4.16 -40.75
N VAL A 7 31.01 -3.96 -41.23
CA VAL A 7 30.06 -2.95 -40.73
C VAL A 7 29.38 -3.45 -39.46
N ALA A 8 29.24 -2.59 -38.45
CA ALA A 8 28.49 -2.90 -37.24
C ALA A 8 27.44 -1.85 -36.90
N LYS A 9 26.30 -2.33 -36.39
CA LYS A 9 25.14 -1.51 -36.03
C LYS A 9 25.26 -1.04 -34.59
N VAL A 10 25.09 0.27 -34.36
CA VAL A 10 25.00 0.85 -33.01
C VAL A 10 23.96 1.96 -33.03
N ARG A 11 23.03 1.93 -32.07
CA ARG A 11 21.98 2.91 -31.98
C ARG A 11 22.50 4.22 -31.37
N LEU A 12 22.71 5.23 -32.20
CA LEU A 12 22.98 6.61 -31.75
C LEU A 12 21.92 7.55 -32.32
N VAL A 13 21.49 8.53 -31.52
CA VAL A 13 20.55 9.59 -31.93
C VAL A 13 21.37 10.83 -32.26
N GLN A 14 21.23 11.35 -33.48
CA GLN A 14 21.83 12.63 -33.85
C GLN A 14 20.82 13.75 -33.57
N GLN A 15 21.11 14.64 -32.63
CA GLN A 15 20.45 15.96 -32.60
C GLN A 15 21.18 16.88 -33.59
N ARG A 16 20.52 17.24 -34.69
CA ARG A 16 20.92 18.41 -35.48
C ARG A 16 20.18 19.63 -34.93
N ALA A 17 20.93 20.60 -34.44
CA ALA A 17 20.48 21.98 -34.35
C ALA A 17 20.11 22.47 -35.77
N THR A 18 18.82 22.50 -36.09
CA THR A 18 18.31 23.33 -37.19
C THR A 18 17.93 24.67 -36.59
N THR A 19 18.82 25.63 -36.75
CA THR A 19 18.48 27.06 -36.77
C THR A 19 17.41 27.28 -37.84
N ASP A 20 16.20 27.64 -37.42
CA ASP A 20 15.42 28.70 -38.06
C ASP A 20 14.64 29.41 -36.96
N GLY A 21 14.68 30.75 -37.03
CA GLY A 21 14.67 31.61 -35.86
C GLY A 21 13.33 31.79 -35.16
N ALA A 22 13.37 31.70 -33.84
CA ALA A 22 12.56 32.49 -32.93
C ALA A 22 13.30 32.56 -31.58
N ALA A 23 13.59 33.79 -31.14
CA ALA A 23 14.16 34.04 -29.82
C ALA A 23 13.18 33.61 -28.73
N VAL A 24 13.63 32.77 -27.80
CA VAL A 24 12.99 32.51 -26.51
C VAL A 24 14.09 32.35 -25.46
N ASP A 25 13.83 32.98 -24.31
CA ASP A 25 14.73 33.32 -23.20
C ASP A 25 15.59 32.20 -22.61
N ASP A 26 16.75 32.63 -22.10
CA ASP A 26 17.58 31.96 -21.08
C ASP A 26 16.71 31.57 -19.88
N ASP A 27 16.58 30.26 -19.61
CA ASP A 27 16.44 29.74 -18.25
C ASP A 27 16.89 28.27 -18.21
N ASP A 28 17.83 28.00 -17.31
CA ASP A 28 18.42 26.70 -16.99
C ASP A 28 17.37 25.59 -16.73
N ALA A 29 17.38 24.54 -17.55
CA ALA A 29 16.98 23.19 -17.14
C ALA A 29 17.52 22.13 -18.13
N CYS A 30 18.60 21.47 -17.76
CA CYS A 30 19.17 20.35 -18.49
C CYS A 30 18.20 19.14 -18.45
N VAL A 31 17.40 18.96 -19.50
CA VAL A 31 16.51 17.80 -19.69
C VAL A 31 17.24 16.77 -20.56
N LEU A 32 17.91 15.82 -19.91
CA LEU A 32 18.45 14.61 -20.57
C LEU A 32 17.64 13.38 -20.11
N ALA A 33 16.78 12.88 -21.01
CA ALA A 33 16.36 11.46 -21.19
C ALA A 33 14.93 11.38 -21.78
N GLU A 34 14.78 11.33 -23.12
CA GLU A 34 13.51 10.99 -23.79
C GLU A 34 13.62 9.74 -24.70
N ASP A 35 14.64 8.91 -24.53
CA ASP A 35 14.86 7.71 -25.37
C ASP A 35 14.54 6.37 -24.67
N GLY A 36 14.18 6.40 -23.38
CA GLY A 36 13.77 5.23 -22.60
C GLY A 36 14.88 4.20 -22.30
N LEU A 37 16.14 4.50 -22.61
CA LEU A 37 17.24 3.56 -22.41
C LEU A 37 17.67 3.47 -20.93
N PRO A 38 18.09 2.27 -20.46
CA PRO A 38 18.67 2.12 -19.13
C PRO A 38 19.91 3.01 -18.97
N THR A 39 19.85 3.99 -18.08
CA THR A 39 20.91 5.00 -17.90
C THR A 39 21.53 4.89 -16.51
N ALA A 40 22.84 4.65 -16.46
CA ALA A 40 23.63 4.64 -15.23
C ALA A 40 24.32 6.00 -15.04
N THR A 41 24.59 6.39 -13.80
CA THR A 41 25.42 7.56 -13.49
C THR A 41 26.82 7.10 -13.12
N MET A 42 27.82 7.62 -13.83
CA MET A 42 29.23 7.31 -13.64
C MET A 42 30.02 8.56 -13.25
N ASP A 43 30.94 8.42 -12.31
CA ASP A 43 31.89 9.47 -11.94
C ASP A 43 33.16 9.33 -12.78
N VAL A 44 33.50 10.38 -13.50
CA VAL A 44 34.65 10.47 -14.42
C VAL A 44 35.37 11.76 -14.10
N GLU A 45 36.60 11.65 -13.59
CA GLU A 45 37.43 12.79 -13.16
C GLU A 45 36.74 13.75 -12.17
N GLY A 46 35.80 13.26 -11.36
CA GLY A 46 35.05 14.05 -10.38
C GLY A 46 33.77 14.69 -10.94
N GLU A 47 33.48 14.53 -12.23
CA GLU A 47 32.20 14.88 -12.85
C GLU A 47 31.29 13.65 -12.93
N ARG A 48 29.99 13.82 -12.69
CA ARG A 48 29.01 12.74 -12.81
C ARG A 48 28.28 12.83 -14.12
N LEU A 49 28.47 11.81 -14.96
CA LEU A 49 27.99 11.79 -16.32
C LEU A 49 27.02 10.61 -16.54
N PRO A 50 25.95 10.81 -17.32
CA PRO A 50 25.05 9.72 -17.69
C PRO A 50 25.74 8.80 -18.71
N VAL A 51 25.59 7.50 -18.50
CA VAL A 51 26.10 6.44 -19.37
C VAL A 51 24.95 5.48 -19.67
N LYS A 52 24.54 5.41 -20.94
CA LYS A 52 23.44 4.57 -21.40
C LYS A 52 23.91 3.12 -21.58
N LEU A 53 23.05 2.16 -21.29
CA LEU A 53 23.30 0.73 -21.48
C LEU A 53 22.37 0.22 -22.59
N ASP A 54 22.93 -0.24 -23.70
CA ASP A 54 22.14 -0.72 -24.84
C ASP A 54 22.56 -2.14 -25.26
N SER A 55 21.67 -3.09 -24.98
CA SER A 55 21.82 -4.49 -25.43
C SER A 55 21.63 -4.68 -26.94
N GLY A 56 21.19 -3.65 -27.67
CA GLY A 56 21.07 -3.63 -29.13
C GLY A 56 22.30 -3.09 -29.86
N ALA A 57 23.21 -2.43 -29.15
CA ALA A 57 24.43 -1.88 -29.72
C ALA A 57 25.55 -2.93 -29.73
N ARG A 58 26.15 -3.18 -30.89
CA ARG A 58 27.22 -4.19 -30.98
C ARG A 58 28.50 -3.75 -30.26
N TYR A 59 28.80 -2.46 -30.28
CA TYR A 59 30.00 -1.86 -29.70
C TYR A 59 29.63 -0.73 -28.75
N SER A 60 30.47 -0.54 -27.74
CA SER A 60 30.41 0.62 -26.87
C SER A 60 30.90 1.84 -27.66
N VAL A 61 30.16 2.94 -27.58
CA VAL A 61 30.39 4.16 -28.36
C VAL A 61 30.29 5.39 -27.48
N ALA A 62 31.03 6.43 -27.83
CA ALA A 62 30.96 7.71 -27.16
C ALA A 62 31.11 8.86 -28.17
N GLY A 63 30.52 10.01 -27.85
CA GLY A 63 30.69 11.23 -28.64
C GLY A 63 32.07 11.86 -28.48
N THR A 64 32.35 12.86 -29.32
CA THR A 64 33.65 13.54 -29.38
C THR A 64 34.02 14.27 -28.10
N ASP A 65 33.06 14.73 -27.30
CA ASP A 65 33.34 15.49 -26.07
C ASP A 65 33.97 14.61 -24.99
N TRP A 66 33.71 13.29 -25.06
CA TRP A 66 34.32 12.31 -24.18
C TRP A 66 35.81 12.11 -24.46
N MET A 67 36.34 12.53 -25.61
CA MET A 67 37.78 12.41 -25.91
C MET A 67 38.66 13.12 -24.87
N LEU A 68 38.15 14.18 -24.22
CA LEU A 68 38.85 14.92 -23.17
C LEU A 68 38.94 14.16 -21.85
N ARG A 69 38.09 13.14 -21.66
CA ARG A 69 37.89 12.40 -20.40
C ARG A 69 38.41 10.95 -20.46
N GLY A 70 39.15 10.61 -21.51
CA GLY A 70 39.61 9.25 -21.78
C GLY A 70 40.96 9.20 -22.47
N GLU A 71 41.58 8.03 -22.49
CA GLU A 71 42.89 7.82 -23.10
C GLU A 71 42.76 7.15 -24.46
N ARG A 72 43.39 7.71 -25.50
CA ARG A 72 43.38 7.11 -26.84
C ARG A 72 44.11 5.76 -26.84
N ALA A 73 43.43 4.70 -27.25
CA ALA A 73 44.01 3.38 -27.40
C ALA A 73 44.96 3.31 -28.61
N ARG A 74 46.09 2.61 -28.46
CA ARG A 74 47.11 2.43 -29.51
C ARG A 74 46.81 1.28 -30.46
N ARG A 75 45.54 1.10 -30.84
CA ARG A 75 45.09 0.07 -31.77
C ARG A 75 44.04 0.63 -32.73
N PRO A 76 43.92 0.10 -33.96
CA PRO A 76 42.86 0.52 -34.87
C PRO A 76 41.48 0.17 -34.28
N PRO A 77 40.44 0.94 -34.64
CA PRO A 77 39.09 0.63 -34.20
C PRO A 77 38.62 -0.72 -34.78
N PRO A 78 37.73 -1.45 -34.07
CA PRO A 78 37.23 -2.74 -34.54
C PRO A 78 36.37 -2.61 -35.80
N VAL A 79 35.82 -1.42 -36.05
CA VAL A 79 35.02 -1.05 -37.22
C VAL A 79 35.35 0.37 -37.64
N GLU A 80 35.26 0.66 -38.94
CA GLU A 80 35.49 2.00 -39.50
C GLU A 80 34.23 2.87 -39.45
N VAL A 81 33.06 2.24 -39.49
CA VAL A 81 31.75 2.90 -39.58
C VAL A 81 30.74 2.17 -38.70
N VAL A 82 29.84 2.97 -38.11
CA VAL A 82 28.77 2.53 -37.22
C VAL A 82 27.41 2.99 -37.76
N GLU A 83 26.44 2.07 -37.87
CA GLU A 83 25.08 2.37 -38.35
C GLU A 83 24.16 2.81 -37.19
N GLY A 84 23.76 4.09 -37.17
CA GLY A 84 22.86 4.75 -36.21
C GLY A 84 21.37 4.40 -36.35
N ILE A 85 20.53 4.92 -35.43
CA ILE A 85 19.06 4.78 -35.55
C ILE A 85 18.60 5.57 -36.78
N GLY A 86 17.92 4.90 -37.71
CA GLY A 86 17.49 5.48 -38.99
C GLY A 86 18.37 5.10 -40.19
N GLY A 87 19.40 4.27 -40.00
CA GLY A 87 20.23 3.72 -41.08
C GLY A 87 21.36 4.65 -41.54
N PHE A 88 21.64 5.71 -40.78
CA PHE A 88 22.76 6.62 -41.05
C PHE A 88 24.09 5.98 -40.68
N MET A 89 25.09 6.18 -41.52
CA MET A 89 26.45 5.71 -41.29
C MET A 89 27.27 6.82 -40.63
N LEU A 90 27.91 6.51 -39.50
CA LEU A 90 28.73 7.43 -38.72
C LEU A 90 30.17 6.92 -38.67
N ASP A 91 31.13 7.80 -38.92
CA ASP A 91 32.54 7.44 -38.98
C ASP A 91 33.15 7.28 -37.58
N VAL A 92 34.01 6.27 -37.43
CA VAL A 92 34.73 6.00 -36.18
C VAL A 92 36.10 6.67 -36.21
N ILE A 93 36.32 7.63 -35.32
CA ILE A 93 37.59 8.37 -35.20
C ILE A 93 38.69 7.50 -34.57
N GLY A 94 38.30 6.60 -33.66
CA GLY A 94 39.19 5.64 -33.03
C GLY A 94 38.62 5.11 -31.71
N VAL A 95 39.46 4.46 -30.91
CA VAL A 95 39.04 3.83 -29.64
C VAL A 95 39.69 4.54 -28.46
N TRP A 96 38.89 4.84 -27.45
CA TRP A 96 39.32 5.44 -26.20
C TRP A 96 39.00 4.50 -25.03
N THR A 97 39.87 4.52 -24.04
CA THR A 97 39.70 3.81 -22.78
C THR A 97 39.30 4.80 -21.69
N PHE A 98 38.19 4.52 -21.03
CA PHE A 98 37.59 5.34 -20.00
C PHE A 98 37.68 4.67 -18.65
N HIS A 99 38.17 5.39 -17.64
CA HIS A 99 38.25 4.92 -16.26
C HIS A 99 37.21 5.67 -15.43
N MET A 100 36.14 4.96 -15.07
CA MET A 100 35.00 5.55 -14.38
C MET A 100 34.81 4.92 -13.01
N ARG A 101 34.01 5.56 -12.15
CA ARG A 101 33.54 4.99 -10.89
C ARG A 101 32.01 4.94 -10.85
N ASN A 102 31.46 3.80 -10.47
CA ASN A 102 30.02 3.66 -10.27
C ASN A 102 29.56 4.29 -8.93
N ALA A 103 28.25 4.27 -8.67
CA ALA A 103 27.64 4.76 -7.42
C ALA A 103 28.20 4.11 -6.13
N TYR A 104 28.82 2.93 -6.23
CA TYR A 104 29.47 2.21 -5.13
C TYR A 104 30.98 2.50 -5.03
N GLY A 105 31.52 3.42 -5.83
CA GLY A 105 32.93 3.77 -5.89
C GLY A 105 33.83 2.72 -6.55
N GLN A 106 33.24 1.71 -7.20
CA GLN A 106 34.00 0.68 -7.93
C GLN A 106 34.50 1.22 -9.25
N ALA A 107 35.75 0.92 -9.57
CA ALA A 107 36.32 1.24 -10.87
C ALA A 107 35.64 0.39 -11.95
N VAL A 108 35.20 1.04 -13.02
CA VAL A 108 34.66 0.44 -14.24
C VAL A 108 35.47 0.98 -15.40
N THR A 109 36.14 0.09 -16.12
CA THR A 109 36.90 0.46 -17.32
C THR A 109 36.11 0.08 -18.55
N VAL A 110 35.87 1.04 -19.45
CA VAL A 110 35.15 0.81 -20.71
C VAL A 110 36.03 1.27 -21.86
N GLU A 111 36.17 0.42 -22.88
CA GLU A 111 36.73 0.82 -24.17
C GLU A 111 35.57 1.16 -25.10
N ALA A 112 35.56 2.36 -25.68
CA ALA A 112 34.48 2.80 -26.57
C ALA A 112 35.04 3.41 -27.86
N CYS A 113 34.30 3.24 -28.95
CA CYS A 113 34.59 3.86 -30.23
C CYS A 113 34.08 5.31 -30.22
N ILE A 114 34.94 6.27 -30.55
CA ILE A 114 34.55 7.67 -30.70
C ILE A 114 33.91 7.87 -32.07
N ILE A 115 32.70 8.40 -32.07
CA ILE A 115 31.89 8.59 -33.27
C ILE A 115 31.90 10.06 -33.67
N ASP A 116 32.24 10.32 -34.93
CA ASP A 116 32.22 11.67 -35.48
C ASP A 116 30.79 12.19 -35.64
N GLY A 117 30.53 13.43 -35.22
CA GLY A 117 29.21 14.06 -35.28
C GLY A 117 28.24 13.73 -34.14
N CYS A 118 28.66 12.96 -33.12
CA CYS A 118 27.98 12.81 -31.83
C CYS A 118 28.78 13.54 -30.74
N THR A 119 28.13 14.28 -29.83
CA THR A 119 28.81 15.14 -28.86
C THR A 119 28.96 14.49 -27.50
N ASP A 120 27.87 14.36 -26.76
CA ASP A 120 27.84 14.15 -25.31
C ASP A 120 27.36 12.75 -24.89
N GLU A 121 26.81 11.96 -25.82
CA GLU A 121 26.31 10.63 -25.51
C GLU A 121 27.43 9.63 -25.23
N PHE A 122 27.21 8.76 -24.23
CA PHE A 122 28.02 7.57 -23.99
C PHE A 122 27.12 6.36 -23.86
N LEU A 123 27.44 5.32 -24.62
CA LEU A 123 26.63 4.11 -24.70
C LEU A 123 27.52 2.88 -24.55
N ILE A 124 27.21 2.06 -23.54
CA ILE A 124 27.83 0.76 -23.29
C ILE A 124 27.06 -0.29 -24.07
N GLY A 125 27.76 -0.93 -25.00
CA GLY A 125 27.22 -1.93 -25.90
C GLY A 125 27.39 -3.37 -25.40
N VAL A 126 26.98 -4.29 -26.27
CA VAL A 126 27.06 -5.74 -26.08
C VAL A 126 28.50 -6.24 -25.97
N ASP A 127 29.48 -5.54 -26.56
CA ASP A 127 30.90 -5.86 -26.42
C ASP A 127 31.36 -5.86 -24.96
N PHE A 128 31.03 -4.82 -24.21
CA PHE A 128 31.30 -4.71 -22.77
C PHE A 128 30.53 -5.79 -22.00
N LEU A 129 29.21 -5.91 -22.27
CA LEU A 129 28.35 -6.86 -21.56
C LEU A 129 28.80 -8.31 -21.77
N GLN A 130 29.19 -8.69 -22.99
CA GLN A 130 29.70 -10.03 -23.30
C GLN A 130 31.10 -10.25 -22.72
N HIS A 131 32.00 -9.28 -22.84
CA HIS A 131 33.35 -9.38 -22.29
C HIS A 131 33.32 -9.69 -20.80
N HIS A 132 32.45 -9.01 -20.06
CA HIS A 132 32.29 -9.18 -18.62
C HIS A 132 31.28 -10.27 -18.22
N LYS A 133 30.62 -10.94 -19.18
CA LYS A 133 29.49 -11.87 -18.93
C LYS A 133 28.44 -11.25 -18.00
N ALA A 134 28.14 -9.98 -18.24
CA ALA A 134 27.27 -9.19 -17.40
C ALA A 134 25.80 -9.64 -17.49
N VAL A 135 25.11 -9.61 -16.36
CA VAL A 135 23.67 -9.87 -16.22
C VAL A 135 22.97 -8.55 -15.95
N MET A 136 22.03 -8.17 -16.81
CA MET A 136 21.19 -6.99 -16.64
C MET A 136 19.85 -7.40 -16.01
N ASP A 137 19.55 -6.84 -14.85
CA ASP A 137 18.39 -7.15 -14.02
C ASP A 137 17.46 -5.93 -13.94
N PHE A 138 16.35 -5.98 -14.67
CA PHE A 138 15.37 -4.88 -14.75
C PHE A 138 14.42 -4.85 -13.55
N GLU A 139 14.30 -5.94 -12.79
CA GLU A 139 13.54 -5.93 -11.54
C GLU A 139 14.29 -5.14 -10.46
N LYS A 140 15.62 -5.27 -10.44
CA LYS A 140 16.49 -4.55 -9.49
C LYS A 140 17.08 -3.26 -10.04
N ASN A 141 16.97 -3.03 -11.34
CA ASN A 141 17.64 -1.97 -12.09
C ASN A 141 19.18 -1.97 -11.93
N GLU A 142 19.80 -3.15 -12.05
CA GLU A 142 21.24 -3.35 -11.85
C GLU A 142 21.86 -4.19 -12.98
N VAL A 143 23.05 -3.80 -13.45
CA VAL A 143 23.96 -4.67 -14.22
C VAL A 143 24.99 -5.27 -13.27
N ARG A 144 25.18 -6.59 -13.31
CA ARG A 144 26.10 -7.32 -12.44
C ARG A 144 27.09 -8.14 -13.25
N TYR A 145 28.36 -8.06 -12.90
CA TYR A 145 29.41 -8.91 -13.47
C TYR A 145 30.53 -9.18 -12.47
N ASP A 146 31.35 -10.19 -12.72
CA ASP A 146 32.49 -10.53 -11.88
C ASP A 146 33.80 -10.08 -12.53
N GLU A 147 34.61 -9.36 -11.76
CA GLU A 147 35.94 -8.91 -12.19
C GLU A 147 36.95 -9.12 -11.06
N LYS A 148 38.07 -9.80 -11.35
CA LYS A 148 39.14 -10.10 -10.37
C LYS A 148 38.61 -10.69 -9.05
N GLN A 149 37.66 -11.63 -9.14
CA GLN A 149 36.97 -12.27 -8.00
C GLN A 149 36.14 -11.31 -7.12
N GLN A 150 35.77 -10.14 -7.65
CA GLN A 150 34.85 -9.20 -7.00
C GLN A 150 33.65 -8.93 -7.89
N GLN A 151 32.45 -8.96 -7.29
CA GLN A 151 31.24 -8.58 -8.00
C GLN A 151 31.16 -7.06 -8.19
N VAL A 152 31.01 -6.63 -9.43
CA VAL A 152 30.70 -5.25 -9.83
C VAL A 152 29.21 -5.12 -10.06
N VAL A 153 28.63 -4.05 -9.49
CA VAL A 153 27.20 -3.74 -9.60
C VAL A 153 27.07 -2.33 -10.16
N ILE A 154 26.43 -2.16 -11.31
CA ILE A 154 26.13 -0.86 -11.90
C ILE A 154 24.63 -0.65 -11.84
N SER A 155 24.18 0.24 -10.96
CA SER A 155 22.77 0.64 -10.90
C SER A 155 22.42 1.56 -12.07
N PHE A 156 21.25 1.34 -12.68
CA PHE A 156 20.74 2.16 -13.77
C PHE A 156 19.29 2.58 -13.51
N ARG A 157 18.75 3.47 -14.36
CA ARG A 157 17.35 3.90 -14.35
C ARG A 157 16.75 3.65 -15.73
N THR A 158 15.49 3.25 -15.79
CA THR A 158 14.71 3.21 -17.03
C THR A 158 13.67 4.31 -16.97
N ASP A 159 13.49 5.07 -18.06
CA ASP A 159 12.30 5.91 -18.18
C ASP A 159 11.18 5.09 -18.84
N THR A 160 10.04 5.02 -18.17
CA THR A 160 8.87 4.29 -18.62
C THR A 160 7.73 5.16 -18.17
N GLY A 161 7.06 5.84 -19.11
CA GLY A 161 5.98 6.81 -18.83
C GLY A 161 4.70 6.20 -18.24
N GLY A 162 4.80 5.11 -17.48
CA GLY A 162 3.68 4.49 -16.77
C GLY A 162 3.71 4.80 -15.27
N ASN A 163 2.53 5.08 -14.71
CA ASN A 163 2.19 5.31 -13.28
C ASN A 163 2.46 4.10 -12.35
N GLY A 164 3.55 3.36 -12.56
CA GLY A 164 3.97 2.30 -11.65
C GLY A 164 5.15 2.80 -10.83
N ALA A 165 4.96 2.97 -9.51
CA ALA A 165 6.04 3.29 -8.58
C ALA A 165 7.25 2.36 -8.82
N LYS A 166 8.36 2.95 -9.31
CA LYS A 166 9.58 2.20 -9.66
C LYS A 166 10.30 1.80 -8.38
N VAL A 167 10.24 0.52 -8.06
CA VAL A 167 10.92 -0.07 -6.91
C VAL A 167 12.38 -0.33 -7.30
N ALA A 168 13.33 0.37 -6.70
CA ALA A 168 14.76 0.14 -6.94
C ALA A 168 15.44 -0.53 -5.74
N ALA A 169 16.36 -1.46 -5.98
CA ALA A 169 17.12 -2.12 -4.92
C ALA A 169 18.06 -1.11 -4.23
N VAL A 170 18.05 -1.10 -2.90
CA VAL A 170 18.89 -0.20 -2.09
C VAL A 170 19.98 -1.00 -1.41
N ARG A 171 21.24 -0.61 -1.66
CA ARG A 171 22.43 -1.33 -1.18
C ARG A 171 23.35 -0.44 -0.36
N LEU A 172 24.02 -1.05 0.61
CA LEU A 172 25.01 -0.38 1.43
C LEU A 172 26.21 0.12 0.59
N VAL A 173 26.51 1.42 0.61
CA VAL A 173 27.60 2.01 -0.20
C VAL A 173 28.97 1.50 0.27
N SER A 174 29.19 1.49 1.59
CA SER A 174 30.47 1.10 2.18
C SER A 174 30.26 0.33 3.48
N ARG A 175 31.30 -0.38 3.95
CA ARG A 175 31.21 -1.17 5.18
C ARG A 175 30.86 -0.25 6.37
N ALA A 176 29.69 -0.46 6.96
CA ALA A 176 29.26 0.24 8.17
C ALA A 176 29.66 -0.53 9.44
N LYS A 177 30.25 0.18 10.41
CA LYS A 177 30.49 -0.31 11.77
C LYS A 177 29.53 0.40 12.70
N LEU A 178 28.60 -0.35 13.30
CA LEU A 178 27.60 0.21 14.18
C LEU A 178 28.03 0.04 15.64
N THR A 179 28.02 1.14 16.38
CA THR A 179 28.29 1.17 17.82
C THR A 179 27.02 0.82 18.61
N ARG A 180 27.20 0.48 19.89
CA ARG A 180 26.12 -0.01 20.76
C ARG A 180 25.03 1.05 20.93
N SER A 181 23.77 0.67 20.68
CA SER A 181 22.57 1.44 21.02
C SER A 181 22.56 2.88 20.50
N ALA A 182 23.28 3.15 19.41
CA ALA A 182 23.34 4.46 18.77
C ALA A 182 22.67 4.39 17.40
N VAL A 183 21.83 5.39 17.12
CA VAL A 183 21.32 5.63 15.76
C VAL A 183 22.49 6.14 14.94
N THR A 184 22.87 5.35 13.93
CA THR A 184 23.96 5.71 13.02
C THR A 184 23.34 6.02 11.65
N PRO A 185 23.51 7.23 11.11
CA PRO A 185 23.15 7.53 9.73
C PRO A 185 24.12 6.79 8.80
N VAL A 186 23.58 6.00 7.87
CA VAL A 186 24.35 5.17 6.96
C VAL A 186 23.96 5.47 5.52
N GLU A 187 24.97 5.71 4.68
CA GLU A 187 24.76 5.94 3.25
C GLU A 187 24.40 4.64 2.52
N VAL A 188 23.32 4.70 1.77
CA VAL A 188 22.85 3.65 0.88
C VAL A 188 22.75 4.19 -0.54
N ALA A 189 23.09 3.38 -1.55
CA ALA A 189 22.95 3.76 -2.94
C ALA A 189 21.49 3.59 -3.37
N VAL A 190 20.96 4.59 -4.06
CA VAL A 190 19.60 4.62 -4.61
C VAL A 190 19.65 5.01 -6.07
N ALA A 191 18.81 4.37 -6.90
CA ALA A 191 18.69 4.69 -8.32
C ALA A 191 17.71 5.88 -8.53
N ALA A 192 18.02 7.03 -7.92
CA ALA A 192 17.18 8.23 -7.89
C ALA A 192 17.99 9.47 -8.29
N PRO A 193 17.43 10.40 -9.08
CA PRO A 193 18.08 11.65 -9.43
C PRO A 193 18.28 12.52 -8.20
N ASP A 194 19.24 13.42 -8.29
CA ASP A 194 19.55 14.32 -7.19
C ASP A 194 18.38 15.26 -6.93
N GLY A 195 17.97 15.35 -5.66
CA GLY A 195 16.78 16.10 -5.26
C GLY A 195 15.48 15.30 -5.26
N GLU A 196 15.44 14.06 -5.78
CA GLU A 196 14.23 13.23 -5.71
C GLU A 196 13.97 12.77 -4.27
N GLU A 197 12.77 13.04 -3.78
CA GLU A 197 12.31 12.49 -2.51
C GLU A 197 11.73 11.10 -2.70
N GLY A 198 12.04 10.21 -1.77
CA GLY A 198 11.54 8.86 -1.78
C GLY A 198 11.55 8.21 -0.41
N VAL A 199 10.88 7.07 -0.35
CA VAL A 199 10.76 6.25 0.84
C VAL A 199 11.68 5.05 0.71
N PHE A 200 12.64 4.94 1.63
CA PHE A 200 13.35 3.69 1.86
C PHE A 200 12.50 2.77 2.74
N VAL A 201 12.25 1.55 2.26
CA VAL A 201 11.54 0.49 3.01
C VAL A 201 12.48 -0.71 3.19
N PRO A 202 12.83 -1.09 4.44
CA PRO A 202 13.65 -2.27 4.70
C PRO A 202 12.94 -3.55 4.25
N THR A 203 13.61 -4.40 3.47
CA THR A 203 13.05 -5.69 3.02
C THR A 203 13.72 -6.89 3.70
N MET A 204 14.80 -6.66 4.45
CA MET A 204 15.56 -7.72 5.09
C MET A 204 15.94 -7.40 6.53
N THR A 205 15.89 -8.43 7.38
CA THR A 205 16.45 -8.35 8.74
C THR A 205 17.98 -8.46 8.69
N CYS A 206 18.69 -7.50 9.28
CA CYS A 206 20.15 -7.49 9.33
C CYS A 206 20.70 -8.00 10.68
N GLY A 207 20.20 -9.15 11.13
CA GLY A 207 20.60 -9.75 12.42
C GLY A 207 20.25 -8.82 13.58
N SER A 208 21.25 -8.34 14.32
CA SER A 208 21.07 -7.40 15.44
C SER A 208 20.90 -5.94 15.02
N VAL A 209 20.90 -5.65 13.71
CA VAL A 209 20.74 -4.30 13.18
C VAL A 209 19.32 -4.11 12.69
N MET A 210 18.62 -3.14 13.27
CA MET A 210 17.32 -2.67 12.79
C MET A 210 17.54 -1.47 11.86
N LEU A 211 16.80 -1.47 10.75
CA LEU A 211 16.77 -0.38 9.78
C LEU A 211 15.43 0.34 9.92
N ALA A 212 15.45 1.68 9.88
CA ALA A 212 14.23 2.45 9.87
C ALA A 212 13.73 2.63 8.44
N ALA A 213 12.41 2.47 8.22
CA ALA A 213 11.79 3.04 7.03
C ALA A 213 11.96 4.56 7.10
N THR A 214 12.40 5.18 6.01
CA THR A 214 12.87 6.57 6.03
C THR A 214 12.44 7.29 4.78
N VAL A 215 11.76 8.42 4.95
CA VAL A 215 11.59 9.40 3.88
C VAL A 215 12.84 10.27 3.85
N THR A 216 13.49 10.34 2.70
CA THR A 216 14.70 11.13 2.53
C THR A 216 14.84 11.58 1.09
N THR A 217 15.78 12.48 0.84
CA THR A 217 16.07 13.01 -0.49
C THR A 217 17.33 12.34 -1.02
N SER A 218 17.29 11.86 -2.25
CA SER A 218 18.49 11.40 -2.95
C SER A 218 19.44 12.57 -3.13
N ARG A 219 20.69 12.39 -2.69
CA ARG A 219 21.79 13.31 -2.93
C ARG A 219 22.94 12.53 -3.50
N ASN A 220 23.33 12.85 -4.72
CA ASN A 220 24.38 12.18 -5.45
C ASN A 220 24.11 10.66 -5.56
N GLY A 221 22.89 10.26 -5.95
CA GLY A 221 22.49 8.83 -6.06
C GLY A 221 22.62 8.04 -4.75
N LYS A 222 22.63 8.75 -3.62
CA LYS A 222 22.71 8.18 -2.28
C LYS A 222 21.60 8.74 -1.40
N ALA A 223 21.13 7.89 -0.50
CA ALA A 223 20.21 8.26 0.56
C ALA A 223 20.86 7.96 1.91
N VAL A 224 20.43 8.68 2.95
CA VAL A 224 20.88 8.43 4.33
C VAL A 224 19.78 7.69 5.06
N VAL A 225 20.10 6.49 5.56
CA VAL A 225 19.16 5.66 6.31
C VAL A 225 19.65 5.52 7.76
N PRO A 226 18.81 5.80 8.77
CA PRO A 226 19.11 5.54 10.17
C PRO A 226 19.11 4.03 10.44
N MET A 227 20.19 3.55 11.06
CA MET A 227 20.32 2.17 11.51
C MET A 227 20.66 2.12 13.00
N ILE A 228 20.09 1.15 13.72
CA ILE A 228 20.38 0.93 15.15
C ILE A 228 20.82 -0.50 15.38
N ASN A 229 21.94 -0.67 16.10
CA ASN A 229 22.39 -1.96 16.58
C ASN A 229 21.81 -2.21 17.99
N VAL A 230 20.88 -3.16 18.07
CA VAL A 230 20.14 -3.48 19.32
C VAL A 230 20.87 -4.47 20.24
N GLN A 231 21.96 -5.10 19.79
CA GLN A 231 22.79 -5.94 20.66
C GLN A 231 23.98 -5.16 21.25
N GLY A 232 24.45 -5.63 22.42
CA GLY A 232 25.56 -4.99 23.15
C GLY A 232 26.94 -5.06 22.47
N GLY A 233 27.09 -5.86 21.41
CA GLY A 233 28.34 -6.03 20.65
C GLY A 233 28.45 -5.09 19.44
N LYS A 234 29.58 -5.15 18.72
CA LYS A 234 29.75 -4.41 17.45
C LYS A 234 29.12 -5.20 16.30
N ALA A 235 28.26 -4.56 15.51
CA ALA A 235 27.73 -5.14 14.28
C ALA A 235 28.50 -4.60 13.06
N LYS A 236 28.79 -5.49 12.10
CA LYS A 236 29.41 -5.14 10.81
C LYS A 236 28.45 -5.49 9.68
N LEU A 237 28.09 -4.50 8.87
CA LEU A 237 27.35 -4.74 7.65
C LEU A 237 28.32 -4.78 6.46
N PRO A 238 28.29 -5.82 5.62
CA PRO A 238 29.12 -5.88 4.43
C PRO A 238 28.63 -4.85 3.40
N SER A 239 29.56 -4.25 2.66
CA SER A 239 29.23 -3.38 1.53
C SER A 239 28.42 -4.15 0.48
N LYS A 240 27.58 -3.42 -0.27
CA LYS A 240 26.70 -3.94 -1.34
C LYS A 240 25.62 -4.91 -0.88
N LYS A 241 25.47 -5.13 0.42
CA LYS A 241 24.33 -5.89 0.94
C LYS A 241 23.04 -5.16 0.56
N GLU A 242 22.09 -5.91 0.01
CA GLU A 242 20.73 -5.43 -0.23
C GLU A 242 20.03 -5.22 1.12
N LEU A 243 19.48 -4.03 1.33
CA LEU A 243 18.92 -3.60 2.60
C LEU A 243 17.42 -3.35 2.53
N GLY A 244 16.93 -2.95 1.36
CA GLY A 244 15.56 -2.52 1.18
C GLY A 244 15.30 -2.07 -0.23
N VAL A 245 14.17 -1.39 -0.38
CA VAL A 245 13.71 -0.81 -1.63
C VAL A 245 13.53 0.69 -1.51
N TRP A 246 13.74 1.39 -2.61
CA TRP A 246 13.44 2.80 -2.78
C TRP A 246 12.13 2.95 -3.54
N ILE A 247 11.23 3.78 -3.03
CA ILE A 247 9.94 4.11 -3.63
C ILE A 247 9.90 5.63 -3.84
N PRO A 248 9.92 6.14 -5.08
CA PRO A 248 9.80 7.57 -5.34
C PRO A 248 8.44 8.08 -4.87
N LEU A 249 8.40 9.32 -4.37
CA LEU A 249 7.14 9.96 -3.98
C LEU A 249 6.46 10.55 -5.23
N GLU A 250 5.24 10.09 -5.52
CA GLU A 250 4.43 10.63 -6.61
C GLU A 250 3.72 11.92 -6.19
N LYS A 251 3.27 12.75 -7.16
CA LYS A 251 2.63 14.05 -6.88
C LYS A 251 1.33 13.94 -6.08
N ASP A 252 0.70 12.76 -6.07
CA ASP A 252 -0.50 12.43 -5.31
C ASP A 252 -0.20 11.76 -3.96
N MET A 253 1.06 11.43 -3.67
CA MET A 253 1.49 10.93 -2.37
C MET A 253 1.74 12.08 -1.41
N GLN A 254 0.81 12.31 -0.48
CA GLN A 254 1.03 13.25 0.61
C GLN A 254 1.89 12.61 1.71
N VAL A 255 3.15 13.05 1.84
CA VAL A 255 3.98 12.68 2.99
C VAL A 255 3.54 13.51 4.20
N LEU A 256 2.90 12.85 5.15
CA LEU A 256 2.65 13.43 6.46
C LEU A 256 3.93 13.29 7.30
N ALA A 257 4.74 14.35 7.33
CA ALA A 257 5.93 14.41 8.17
C ALA A 257 5.51 14.45 9.66
N LEU A 258 5.63 13.31 10.34
CA LEU A 258 5.54 13.24 11.81
C LEU A 258 6.91 13.53 12.44
N SER A 259 7.53 14.66 12.11
CA SER A 259 8.80 15.09 12.72
C SER A 259 8.53 16.09 13.84
N GLY A 260 8.59 15.61 15.09
CA GLY A 260 8.36 16.38 16.31
C GLY A 260 7.47 15.61 17.27
N GLU A 261 7.49 15.96 18.56
CA GLU A 261 6.27 15.79 19.35
C GLU A 261 5.14 16.46 18.54
N LEU A 262 4.02 15.78 18.34
CA LEU A 262 2.88 16.35 17.62
C LEU A 262 2.45 17.63 18.34
N ASP A 263 2.97 18.75 17.86
CA ASP A 263 2.64 20.05 18.42
C ASP A 263 1.20 20.37 18.03
N ARG A 264 0.45 20.88 19.00
CA ARG A 264 -0.99 21.12 18.88
C ARG A 264 -1.28 22.15 17.80
N GLU A 265 -0.43 23.15 17.62
CA GLU A 265 -0.60 24.18 16.58
C GLU A 265 -0.49 23.61 15.17
N ASN A 266 0.46 22.71 14.94
CA ASN A 266 0.63 22.03 13.65
C ASN A 266 -0.55 21.10 13.37
N LEU A 267 -1.04 20.38 14.38
CA LEU A 267 -2.21 19.53 14.24
C LEU A 267 -3.49 20.35 13.96
N ASP A 268 -3.64 21.51 14.59
CA ASP A 268 -4.75 22.43 14.35
C ASP A 268 -4.76 22.93 12.90
N THR A 269 -3.59 23.39 12.43
CA THR A 269 -3.40 23.84 11.05
C THR A 269 -3.73 22.73 10.05
N TRP A 270 -3.29 21.51 10.34
CA TRP A 270 -3.60 20.34 9.50
C TRP A 270 -5.08 19.97 9.52
N LEU A 271 -5.76 20.01 10.67
CA LEU A 271 -7.21 19.77 10.76
C LEU A 271 -7.99 20.77 9.90
N ASN A 272 -7.61 22.06 9.93
CA ASN A 272 -8.23 23.09 9.10
C ASN A 272 -8.00 22.86 7.59
N ALA A 273 -6.90 22.20 7.21
CA ALA A 273 -6.62 21.87 5.82
C ALA A 273 -7.36 20.62 5.31
N LEU A 274 -7.87 19.76 6.20
CA LEU A 274 -8.56 18.52 5.82
C LEU A 274 -9.96 18.76 5.24
N GLY A 275 -10.61 19.88 5.57
CA GLY A 275 -11.95 20.20 5.08
C GLY A 275 -12.72 21.13 6.02
N ASP A 276 -14.04 21.01 6.00
CA ASP A 276 -14.91 21.82 6.87
C ASP A 276 -14.94 21.26 8.30
N THR A 277 -14.15 21.88 9.18
CA THR A 277 -14.09 21.59 10.62
C THR A 277 -15.08 22.41 11.46
N GLU A 278 -15.79 23.36 10.87
CA GLU A 278 -16.59 24.35 11.60
C GLU A 278 -18.06 23.96 11.65
N THR A 279 -18.64 23.54 10.52
CA THR A 279 -20.06 23.19 10.48
C THR A 279 -20.33 21.94 11.34
N PRO A 280 -21.25 21.99 12.30
CA PRO A 280 -21.59 20.85 13.15
C PRO A 280 -22.15 19.66 12.36
N LEU A 281 -21.98 18.46 12.89
CA LEU A 281 -22.62 17.26 12.36
C LEU A 281 -24.11 17.23 12.73
N ASP A 282 -24.95 16.66 11.87
CA ASP A 282 -26.40 16.52 12.10
C ASP A 282 -26.73 15.76 13.39
N ASN A 283 -25.82 14.88 13.84
CA ASN A 283 -25.93 14.02 15.02
C ASN A 283 -24.70 14.15 15.95
N GLU A 284 -24.12 15.35 16.04
CA GLU A 284 -22.95 15.62 16.88
C GLU A 284 -23.20 15.33 18.36
N ASP A 285 -24.45 15.50 18.83
CA ASP A 285 -24.90 15.20 20.19
C ASP A 285 -24.84 13.70 20.54
N GLU A 286 -24.88 12.83 19.55
CA GLU A 286 -24.76 11.38 19.73
C GLU A 286 -23.30 10.91 19.82
N VAL A 287 -22.34 11.78 19.52
CA VAL A 287 -20.91 11.43 19.50
C VAL A 287 -20.37 11.24 20.92
N ARG A 288 -19.83 10.06 21.18
CA ARG A 288 -19.22 9.70 22.46
C ARG A 288 -17.72 9.88 22.39
N VAL A 289 -17.19 10.89 23.07
CA VAL A 289 -15.75 11.10 23.25
C VAL A 289 -15.40 10.84 24.72
N GLY A 290 -14.48 9.90 24.96
CA GLY A 290 -14.07 9.48 26.30
C GLY A 290 -13.01 10.36 26.96
N GLU A 291 -12.40 11.29 26.22
CA GLU A 291 -11.40 12.21 26.76
C GLU A 291 -12.05 13.38 27.51
N GLU A 292 -11.51 13.69 28.68
CA GLU A 292 -12.04 14.70 29.59
C GLU A 292 -11.50 16.11 29.31
N ASP A 293 -10.31 16.21 28.70
CA ASP A 293 -9.72 17.49 28.28
C ASP A 293 -10.59 18.14 27.19
N PRO A 294 -11.17 19.34 27.42
CA PRO A 294 -12.01 20.02 26.44
C PRO A 294 -11.32 20.25 25.10
N ASN A 295 -10.02 20.53 25.09
CA ASN A 295 -9.27 20.76 23.85
C ASN A 295 -9.10 19.46 23.07
N ALA A 296 -8.75 18.37 23.76
CA ALA A 296 -8.66 17.03 23.19
C ALA A 296 -10.00 16.58 22.56
N ARG A 297 -11.10 16.84 23.27
CA ARG A 297 -12.46 16.57 22.76
C ARG A 297 -12.77 17.41 21.52
N ALA A 298 -12.43 18.70 21.52
CA ALA A 298 -12.66 19.57 20.38
C ALA A 298 -11.91 19.11 19.12
N MET A 299 -10.67 18.61 19.25
CA MET A 299 -9.91 18.06 18.13
C MET A 299 -10.59 16.84 17.50
N VAL A 300 -11.09 15.91 18.32
CA VAL A 300 -11.83 14.74 17.83
C VAL A 300 -13.11 15.16 17.11
N VAL A 301 -13.86 16.11 17.66
CA VAL A 301 -15.10 16.59 17.02
C VAL A 301 -14.80 17.30 15.70
N ARG A 302 -13.78 18.16 15.63
CA ARG A 302 -13.34 18.82 14.39
C ARG A 302 -12.91 17.82 13.33
N LEU A 303 -12.19 16.77 13.72
CA LEU A 303 -11.87 15.67 12.82
C LEU A 303 -13.15 15.04 12.24
N LEU A 304 -14.14 14.73 13.08
CA LEU A 304 -15.39 14.13 12.60
C LEU A 304 -16.17 15.06 11.67
N ARG A 305 -16.13 16.38 11.89
CA ARG A 305 -16.71 17.37 10.99
C ARG A 305 -16.03 17.39 9.61
N ALA A 306 -14.70 17.27 9.57
CA ALA A 306 -13.95 17.17 8.32
C ALA A 306 -14.32 15.88 7.53
N TYR A 307 -14.55 14.77 8.24
CA TYR A 307 -14.97 13.47 7.67
C TYR A 307 -16.49 13.23 7.71
N ARG A 308 -17.30 14.29 7.61
CA ARG A 308 -18.77 14.20 7.71
C ARG A 308 -19.41 13.28 6.67
N ASP A 309 -18.79 13.12 5.52
CA ASP A 309 -19.30 12.28 4.43
C ASP A 309 -19.30 10.79 4.78
N VAL A 310 -18.38 10.36 5.65
CA VAL A 310 -18.30 8.99 6.18
C VAL A 310 -19.45 8.69 7.15
N SER A 311 -20.03 9.71 7.78
CA SER A 311 -21.10 9.57 8.78
C SER A 311 -22.47 10.04 8.32
N LYS A 312 -22.55 10.70 7.16
CA LYS A 312 -23.78 11.27 6.62
C LYS A 312 -24.86 10.21 6.47
N ASP A 313 -26.04 10.50 7.03
CA ASP A 313 -27.20 9.63 6.89
C ASP A 313 -27.69 9.65 5.43
N LYS A 314 -27.53 8.52 4.74
CA LYS A 314 -28.03 8.30 3.37
C LYS A 314 -29.31 7.45 3.35
N GLY A 315 -29.98 7.32 4.50
CA GLY A 315 -31.20 6.53 4.69
C GLY A 315 -30.95 5.15 5.30
N ASP A 316 -31.95 4.26 5.16
CA ASP A 316 -31.95 2.93 5.79
C ASP A 316 -30.98 1.94 5.10
N CYS A 317 -30.71 2.13 3.80
CA CYS A 317 -29.69 1.38 3.06
C CYS A 317 -28.52 2.30 2.70
N PRO A 318 -27.34 2.10 3.29
CA PRO A 318 -26.15 2.80 2.85
C PRO A 318 -25.80 2.46 1.39
N PRO A 319 -25.01 3.31 0.71
CA PRO A 319 -24.50 3.01 -0.63
C PRO A 319 -23.72 1.69 -0.63
N VAL A 320 -23.62 1.05 -1.81
CA VAL A 320 -22.66 -0.05 -1.97
C VAL A 320 -21.26 0.56 -1.77
N THR A 321 -20.35 -0.21 -1.18
CA THR A 321 -18.93 0.14 -1.17
C THR A 321 -18.44 0.48 -2.58
N ALA A 322 -17.49 1.42 -2.67
CA ALA A 322 -16.86 1.78 -3.93
C ALA A 322 -15.88 0.69 -4.43
N LEU A 323 -15.63 -0.34 -3.61
CA LEU A 323 -14.75 -1.45 -3.94
C LEU A 323 -15.46 -2.48 -4.82
N ASP A 324 -14.70 -3.12 -5.70
CA ASP A 324 -15.16 -4.26 -6.50
C ASP A 324 -15.23 -5.54 -5.65
N VAL A 325 -16.18 -5.58 -4.72
CA VAL A 325 -16.41 -6.71 -3.81
C VAL A 325 -17.89 -7.07 -3.80
N GLU A 326 -18.18 -8.31 -4.19
CA GLU A 326 -19.51 -8.91 -4.11
C GLU A 326 -19.48 -10.17 -3.25
N HIS A 327 -20.61 -10.48 -2.60
CA HIS A 327 -20.77 -11.74 -1.90
C HIS A 327 -21.31 -12.84 -2.83
N HIS A 328 -20.62 -13.96 -2.82
CA HIS A 328 -20.94 -15.16 -3.61
C HIS A 328 -21.39 -16.32 -2.71
N ILE A 329 -22.28 -17.16 -3.23
CA ILE A 329 -22.79 -18.35 -2.54
C ILE A 329 -22.53 -19.59 -3.41
N ASP A 330 -21.39 -20.24 -3.22
CA ASP A 330 -21.05 -21.48 -3.92
C ASP A 330 -21.79 -22.68 -3.31
N THR A 331 -22.80 -23.17 -4.02
CA THR A 331 -23.58 -24.37 -3.67
C THR A 331 -23.17 -25.61 -4.49
N GLY A 332 -22.15 -25.51 -5.34
CA GLY A 332 -21.84 -26.52 -6.36
C GLY A 332 -23.06 -26.87 -7.22
N ASP A 333 -23.24 -28.16 -7.50
CA ASP A 333 -24.35 -28.69 -8.31
C ASP A 333 -25.64 -28.96 -7.50
N ALA A 334 -25.78 -28.37 -6.30
CA ALA A 334 -26.94 -28.59 -5.46
C ALA A 334 -28.22 -28.00 -6.08
N ALA A 335 -29.30 -28.79 -6.07
CA ALA A 335 -30.61 -28.35 -6.53
C ALA A 335 -31.20 -27.25 -5.62
N PRO A 336 -32.06 -26.36 -6.16
CA PRO A 336 -32.72 -25.32 -5.37
C PRO A 336 -33.53 -25.87 -4.20
N ILE A 337 -33.46 -25.16 -3.07
CA ILE A 337 -34.21 -25.50 -1.85
C ILE A 337 -35.39 -24.53 -1.71
N MET A 338 -36.60 -25.07 -1.69
CA MET A 338 -37.83 -24.34 -1.36
C MET A 338 -38.42 -24.87 -0.05
N GLN A 339 -38.35 -24.06 1.00
CA GLN A 339 -38.92 -24.36 2.30
C GLN A 339 -40.29 -23.71 2.45
N LYS A 340 -41.21 -24.41 3.14
CA LYS A 340 -42.53 -23.85 3.45
C LYS A 340 -42.39 -22.64 4.38
N ARG A 341 -43.13 -21.58 4.06
CA ARG A 341 -43.32 -20.42 4.95
C ARG A 341 -43.76 -20.89 6.34
N ARG A 342 -43.20 -20.26 7.38
CA ARG A 342 -43.65 -20.48 8.76
C ARG A 342 -44.95 -19.75 9.04
N ARG A 343 -45.81 -20.38 9.83
CA ARG A 343 -47.01 -19.72 10.36
C ARG A 343 -46.57 -18.78 11.50
N HIS A 344 -46.89 -17.51 11.36
CA HIS A 344 -46.68 -16.49 12.38
C HIS A 344 -48.03 -15.97 12.86
N ALA A 345 -48.08 -15.36 14.05
CA ALA A 345 -49.28 -14.67 14.50
C ALA A 345 -49.58 -13.46 13.61
N GLN A 346 -50.84 -13.01 13.55
CA GLN A 346 -51.23 -11.88 12.68
C GLN A 346 -50.41 -10.60 12.97
N MET A 347 -50.10 -10.34 14.24
CA MET A 347 -49.25 -9.21 14.63
C MET A 347 -47.80 -9.35 14.14
N GLU A 348 -47.26 -10.57 14.14
CA GLU A 348 -45.91 -10.87 13.66
C GLU A 348 -45.83 -10.77 12.13
N ASP A 349 -46.87 -11.23 11.43
CA ASP A 349 -46.99 -11.05 9.98
C ASP A 349 -46.98 -9.57 9.59
N ALA A 350 -47.70 -8.71 10.32
CA ALA A 350 -47.68 -7.27 10.08
C ALA A 350 -46.27 -6.67 10.26
N VAL A 351 -45.49 -7.17 11.23
CA VAL A 351 -44.10 -6.76 11.42
C VAL A 351 -43.22 -7.23 10.26
N ILE A 352 -43.42 -8.46 9.77
CA ILE A 352 -42.69 -9.00 8.62
C ILE A 352 -42.94 -8.13 7.38
N GLU A 353 -44.19 -7.90 7.03
CA GLU A 353 -44.52 -7.15 5.81
C GLU A 353 -44.04 -5.69 5.90
N ASN A 354 -44.16 -5.03 7.06
CA ASN A 354 -43.59 -3.69 7.25
C ASN A 354 -42.05 -3.66 7.07
N ASN A 355 -41.33 -4.71 7.47
CA ASN A 355 -39.88 -4.79 7.21
C ASN A 355 -39.58 -5.03 5.72
N VAL A 356 -40.40 -5.83 5.03
CA VAL A 356 -40.29 -6.05 3.59
C VAL A 356 -40.49 -4.73 2.84
N ASP A 357 -41.55 -3.98 3.14
CA ASP A 357 -41.85 -2.69 2.49
C ASP A 357 -40.70 -1.69 2.67
N LYS A 358 -40.15 -1.61 3.88
CA LYS A 358 -38.96 -0.78 4.16
C LYS A 358 -37.75 -1.22 3.34
N MET A 359 -37.46 -2.51 3.30
CA MET A 359 -36.32 -3.03 2.55
C MET A 359 -36.49 -2.89 1.03
N LEU A 360 -37.72 -3.00 0.51
CA LEU A 360 -38.05 -2.74 -0.90
C LEU A 360 -37.82 -1.26 -1.24
N THR A 361 -38.38 -0.36 -0.42
CA THR A 361 -38.23 1.09 -0.58
C THR A 361 -36.77 1.52 -0.50
N ALA A 362 -36.01 0.94 0.42
CA ALA A 362 -34.58 1.20 0.58
C ALA A 362 -33.71 0.50 -0.50
N GLY A 363 -34.30 -0.35 -1.34
CA GLY A 363 -33.57 -1.09 -2.38
C GLY A 363 -32.60 -2.15 -1.85
N VAL A 364 -32.82 -2.68 -0.64
CA VAL A 364 -32.06 -3.79 -0.06
C VAL A 364 -32.48 -5.13 -0.70
N ILE A 365 -33.76 -5.25 -1.00
CA ILE A 365 -34.38 -6.43 -1.61
C ILE A 365 -35.13 -6.05 -2.90
N GLU A 366 -35.55 -7.06 -3.64
CA GLU A 366 -36.43 -6.95 -4.81
C GLU A 366 -37.37 -8.17 -4.89
N GLU A 367 -38.40 -8.10 -5.72
CA GLU A 367 -39.26 -9.25 -6.00
C GLU A 367 -38.45 -10.39 -6.61
N GLY A 368 -38.68 -11.61 -6.11
CA GLY A 368 -38.00 -12.82 -6.55
C GLY A 368 -38.91 -13.68 -7.42
N ASN A 369 -38.32 -14.38 -8.38
CA ASN A 369 -39.02 -15.34 -9.25
C ASN A 369 -38.28 -16.70 -9.36
N GLY A 370 -37.37 -16.97 -8.42
CA GLY A 370 -36.52 -18.16 -8.41
C GLY A 370 -37.12 -19.40 -7.75
N ALA A 371 -36.47 -20.54 -7.94
CA ALA A 371 -36.85 -21.83 -7.34
C ALA A 371 -36.38 -21.99 -5.88
N TRP A 372 -35.64 -21.02 -5.34
CA TRP A 372 -35.19 -20.99 -3.95
C TRP A 372 -36.21 -20.26 -3.07
N GLY A 373 -36.30 -20.66 -1.81
CA GLY A 373 -37.14 -19.96 -0.84
C GLY A 373 -36.90 -20.40 0.59
N PHE A 374 -36.60 -19.44 1.45
CA PHE A 374 -36.36 -19.66 2.88
C PHE A 374 -37.39 -18.92 3.73
N PRO A 375 -37.78 -19.44 4.91
CA PRO A 375 -38.78 -18.79 5.74
C PRO A 375 -38.18 -17.61 6.52
N ALA A 376 -38.92 -16.50 6.55
CA ALA A 376 -38.65 -15.40 7.47
C ALA A 376 -38.93 -15.81 8.93
N VAL A 377 -38.09 -15.34 9.85
CA VAL A 377 -38.15 -15.59 11.28
C VAL A 377 -37.94 -14.30 12.06
N LEU A 378 -38.68 -14.14 13.15
CA LEU A 378 -38.55 -12.99 14.04
C LEU A 378 -37.81 -13.40 15.30
N VAL A 379 -36.77 -12.65 15.67
CA VAL A 379 -35.95 -12.88 16.86
C VAL A 379 -36.06 -11.69 17.79
N LYS A 380 -36.45 -11.91 19.05
CA LYS A 380 -36.49 -10.84 20.06
C LYS A 380 -35.07 -10.52 20.55
N LYS A 381 -34.67 -9.26 20.45
CA LYS A 381 -33.45 -8.73 21.07
C LYS A 381 -33.67 -8.58 22.59
N LYS A 382 -32.56 -8.38 23.32
CA LYS A 382 -32.57 -8.18 24.78
C LYS A 382 -33.31 -6.91 25.22
N ASP A 383 -33.36 -5.91 24.35
CA ASP A 383 -34.08 -4.63 24.53
C ASP A 383 -35.59 -4.74 24.22
N GLY A 384 -36.07 -5.92 23.81
CA GLY A 384 -37.46 -6.15 23.42
C GLY A 384 -37.78 -5.86 21.95
N GLU A 385 -36.84 -5.30 21.18
CA GLU A 385 -37.01 -5.05 19.74
C GLU A 385 -37.03 -6.38 18.97
N VAL A 386 -37.81 -6.45 17.89
CA VAL A 386 -37.91 -7.65 17.06
C VAL A 386 -37.02 -7.51 15.82
N ARG A 387 -36.10 -8.45 15.62
CA ARG A 387 -35.22 -8.52 14.45
C ARG A 387 -35.81 -9.45 13.40
N PHE A 388 -35.98 -8.92 12.18
CA PHE A 388 -36.28 -9.69 10.99
C PHE A 388 -35.03 -10.46 10.53
N CYS A 389 -35.14 -11.78 10.43
CA CYS A 389 -34.06 -12.68 9.99
C CYS A 389 -34.61 -13.69 8.98
N ILE A 390 -33.74 -14.25 8.14
CA ILE A 390 -34.08 -15.38 7.26
C ILE A 390 -33.36 -16.63 7.77
N ASP A 391 -34.06 -17.77 7.79
CA ASP A 391 -33.46 -19.03 8.20
C ASP A 391 -32.69 -19.70 7.05
N TYR A 392 -31.44 -19.30 6.87
CA TYR A 392 -30.54 -19.88 5.88
C TYR A 392 -29.85 -21.17 6.32
N ARG A 393 -30.26 -21.83 7.42
CA ARG A 393 -29.55 -23.04 7.90
C ARG A 393 -29.48 -24.15 6.85
N ALA A 394 -30.53 -24.32 6.04
CA ALA A 394 -30.54 -25.30 4.95
C ALA A 394 -29.59 -24.92 3.80
N LEU A 395 -29.56 -23.64 3.43
CA LEU A 395 -28.62 -23.10 2.44
C LEU A 395 -27.17 -23.27 2.93
N ASN A 396 -26.89 -22.80 4.14
CA ASN A 396 -25.57 -22.85 4.77
C ASN A 396 -24.99 -24.26 4.89
N LYS A 397 -25.83 -25.30 4.91
CA LYS A 397 -25.39 -26.70 4.96
C LYS A 397 -24.82 -27.18 3.62
N ILE A 398 -25.32 -26.65 2.50
CA ILE A 398 -24.88 -27.01 1.14
C ILE A 398 -23.86 -26.03 0.57
N THR A 399 -23.76 -24.82 1.14
CA THR A 399 -22.74 -23.83 0.76
C THR A 399 -21.34 -24.33 1.12
N LYS A 400 -20.40 -24.29 0.18
CA LYS A 400 -18.99 -24.59 0.45
C LYS A 400 -18.42 -23.57 1.41
N LYS A 401 -17.75 -24.04 2.46
CA LYS A 401 -17.20 -23.17 3.52
C LYS A 401 -15.94 -22.47 3.03
N ASP A 402 -15.89 -21.15 3.20
CA ASP A 402 -14.71 -20.32 3.01
C ASP A 402 -13.98 -20.16 4.35
N VAL A 403 -12.83 -20.83 4.46
CA VAL A 403 -11.98 -20.75 5.65
C VAL A 403 -11.06 -19.56 5.50
N TYR A 404 -11.61 -18.36 5.68
CA TYR A 404 -10.82 -17.15 5.75
C TYR A 404 -10.24 -16.99 7.17
N PRO A 405 -8.93 -16.74 7.32
CA PRO A 405 -8.31 -16.63 8.63
C PRO A 405 -8.82 -15.37 9.35
N LEU A 406 -9.48 -15.57 10.48
CA LEU A 406 -9.79 -14.50 11.42
C LEU A 406 -8.59 -14.33 12.38
N PRO A 407 -8.27 -13.08 12.77
CA PRO A 407 -7.29 -12.84 13.82
C PRO A 407 -7.59 -13.65 15.07
N ARG A 408 -6.56 -14.26 15.68
CA ARG A 408 -6.75 -14.96 16.96
C ARG A 408 -6.99 -13.91 18.05
N ILE A 409 -7.95 -14.19 18.93
CA ILE A 409 -8.30 -13.27 20.02
C ILE A 409 -7.06 -12.93 20.85
N ASP A 410 -6.26 -13.92 21.22
CA ASP A 410 -5.04 -13.72 22.01
C ASP A 410 -4.05 -12.76 21.33
N GLU A 411 -3.82 -12.92 20.03
CA GLU A 411 -2.94 -12.04 19.23
C GLU A 411 -3.51 -10.62 19.14
N THR A 412 -4.83 -10.47 18.99
CA THR A 412 -5.46 -9.14 18.98
C THR A 412 -5.32 -8.43 20.33
N LEU A 413 -5.44 -9.16 21.44
CA LEU A 413 -5.29 -8.61 22.78
C LEU A 413 -3.84 -8.23 23.08
N GLU A 414 -2.86 -9.04 22.65
CA GLU A 414 -1.44 -8.72 22.74
C GLU A 414 -1.08 -7.44 21.98
N ALA A 415 -1.63 -7.27 20.77
CA ALA A 415 -1.40 -6.07 19.95
C ALA A 415 -1.96 -4.79 20.60
N LEU A 416 -3.10 -4.91 21.30
CA LEU A 416 -3.73 -3.81 22.05
C LEU A 416 -3.02 -3.50 23.38
N GLY A 417 -2.15 -4.40 23.84
CA GLY A 417 -1.36 -4.23 25.07
C GLY A 417 -0.54 -2.94 25.07
N GLY A 418 -0.67 -2.17 26.16
CA GLY A 418 0.05 -0.91 26.38
C GLY A 418 -0.47 0.30 25.59
N ALA A 419 -1.57 0.16 24.85
CA ALA A 419 -2.27 1.30 24.27
C ALA A 419 -2.95 2.14 25.36
N ARG A 420 -2.96 3.46 25.17
CA ARG A 420 -3.49 4.45 26.12
C ARG A 420 -4.87 4.96 25.72
N LEU A 421 -5.09 5.09 24.42
CA LEU A 421 -6.33 5.61 23.84
C LEU A 421 -6.86 4.61 22.82
N PHE A 422 -8.18 4.46 22.83
CA PHE A 422 -8.92 3.57 21.96
C PHE A 422 -10.07 4.32 21.30
N THR A 423 -10.35 3.99 20.05
CA THR A 423 -11.55 4.40 19.33
C THR A 423 -12.20 3.16 18.72
N THR A 424 -13.50 2.99 18.94
CA THR A 424 -14.32 1.96 18.30
C THR A 424 -15.17 2.60 17.21
N LEU A 425 -15.14 2.00 16.02
CA LEU A 425 -15.94 2.42 14.89
C LEU A 425 -16.89 1.28 14.50
N ASP A 426 -18.19 1.58 14.41
CA ASP A 426 -19.26 0.67 13.97
C ASP A 426 -19.77 1.12 12.61
N LEU A 427 -19.85 0.19 11.65
CA LEU A 427 -20.36 0.45 10.31
C LEU A 427 -21.89 0.37 10.28
N ARG A 428 -22.53 1.35 9.63
CA ARG A 428 -24.00 1.38 9.51
C ARG A 428 -24.46 0.25 8.61
N SER A 429 -25.16 -0.73 9.18
CA SER A 429 -25.63 -1.91 8.44
C SER A 429 -24.51 -2.54 7.60
N GLY A 430 -23.33 -2.78 8.19
CA GLY A 430 -22.09 -3.16 7.49
C GLY A 430 -22.27 -4.17 6.35
N TYR A 431 -22.97 -5.28 6.59
CA TYR A 431 -23.25 -6.29 5.56
C TYR A 431 -24.02 -5.74 4.34
N TRP A 432 -24.95 -4.80 4.53
CA TRP A 432 -25.73 -4.22 3.43
C TRP A 432 -24.92 -3.29 2.52
N GLN A 433 -23.74 -2.86 2.97
CA GLN A 433 -22.81 -2.08 2.15
C GLN A 433 -22.11 -2.95 1.09
N ILE A 434 -22.20 -4.28 1.19
CA ILE A 434 -21.67 -5.23 0.20
C ILE A 434 -22.82 -5.74 -0.68
N GLY A 435 -22.60 -5.73 -1.99
CA GLY A 435 -23.55 -6.25 -2.98
C GLY A 435 -23.61 -7.77 -2.99
N MET A 436 -24.79 -8.33 -3.29
CA MET A 436 -24.89 -9.72 -3.72
C MET A 436 -24.54 -9.84 -5.18
N ALA A 437 -23.68 -10.81 -5.51
CA ALA A 437 -23.38 -11.15 -6.90
C ALA A 437 -24.68 -11.46 -7.66
N PRO A 438 -24.91 -10.88 -8.86
CA PRO A 438 -26.17 -11.02 -9.57
C PRO A 438 -26.64 -12.48 -9.75
N GLY A 439 -25.72 -13.39 -10.05
CA GLY A 439 -26.00 -14.82 -10.23
C GLY A 439 -26.37 -15.58 -8.95
N ASP A 440 -26.09 -15.01 -7.78
CA ASP A 440 -26.34 -15.65 -6.48
C ASP A 440 -27.52 -15.04 -5.72
N ARG A 441 -28.14 -13.97 -6.24
CA ARG A 441 -29.28 -13.30 -5.59
C ARG A 441 -30.44 -14.24 -5.34
N ASP A 442 -30.78 -15.10 -6.29
CA ASP A 442 -31.88 -16.06 -6.15
C ASP A 442 -31.68 -17.02 -4.98
N LYS A 443 -30.43 -17.38 -4.65
CA LYS A 443 -30.13 -18.25 -3.50
C LYS A 443 -30.47 -17.59 -2.16
N THR A 444 -30.68 -16.28 -2.12
CA THR A 444 -31.11 -15.53 -0.94
C THR A 444 -32.63 -15.35 -0.85
N ALA A 445 -33.39 -15.99 -1.75
CA ALA A 445 -34.82 -15.77 -1.83
C ALA A 445 -35.55 -16.23 -0.56
N PHE A 446 -36.52 -15.45 -0.10
CA PHE A 446 -37.32 -15.74 1.08
C PHE A 446 -38.81 -15.47 0.85
N THR A 447 -39.65 -16.27 1.50
CA THR A 447 -41.11 -16.24 1.31
C THR A 447 -41.81 -15.52 2.46
N THR A 448 -42.72 -14.60 2.15
CA THR A 448 -43.67 -13.98 3.11
C THR A 448 -45.12 -14.30 2.73
N LYS A 449 -46.10 -13.63 3.35
CA LYS A 449 -47.51 -13.81 2.98
C LYS A 449 -47.82 -13.17 1.63
N GLN A 450 -47.11 -12.09 1.29
CA GLN A 450 -47.35 -11.30 0.09
C GLN A 450 -46.61 -11.81 -1.15
N GLY A 451 -45.46 -12.48 -0.97
CA GLY A 451 -44.72 -12.98 -2.13
C GLY A 451 -43.38 -13.61 -1.79
N LEU A 452 -42.57 -13.77 -2.85
CA LEU A 452 -41.18 -14.19 -2.80
C LEU A 452 -40.31 -12.95 -3.07
N TYR A 453 -39.29 -12.75 -2.25
CA TYR A 453 -38.35 -11.64 -2.38
C TYR A 453 -36.93 -12.17 -2.32
N ARG A 454 -35.96 -11.45 -2.90
CA ARG A 454 -34.54 -11.79 -2.87
C ARG A 454 -33.68 -10.59 -2.52
N PHE A 455 -32.51 -10.82 -1.93
CA PHE A 455 -31.61 -9.75 -1.52
C PHE A 455 -30.72 -9.28 -2.67
N LYS A 456 -30.59 -7.95 -2.81
CA LYS A 456 -29.57 -7.29 -3.64
C LYS A 456 -28.30 -6.96 -2.86
N ARG A 457 -28.42 -6.85 -1.53
CA ARG A 457 -27.32 -6.58 -0.59
C ARG A 457 -27.07 -7.78 0.29
N MET A 458 -25.84 -8.02 0.74
CA MET A 458 -25.51 -9.20 1.53
C MET A 458 -26.34 -9.25 2.83
N PRO A 459 -27.24 -10.23 3.01
CA PRO A 459 -28.02 -10.35 4.23
C PRO A 459 -27.23 -11.02 5.36
N PHE A 460 -27.67 -10.78 6.59
CA PHE A 460 -27.19 -11.55 7.74
C PHE A 460 -27.60 -13.02 7.65
N GLY A 461 -26.79 -13.89 8.24
CA GLY A 461 -27.11 -15.31 8.42
C GLY A 461 -26.65 -16.23 7.30
N LEU A 462 -26.05 -15.70 6.22
CA LEU A 462 -25.40 -16.51 5.20
C LEU A 462 -24.06 -17.08 5.69
N MET A 463 -23.73 -18.28 5.21
CA MET A 463 -22.40 -18.86 5.33
C MET A 463 -21.39 -17.97 4.59
N ASN A 464 -20.20 -17.78 5.17
CA ASN A 464 -19.10 -16.97 4.60
C ASN A 464 -19.33 -15.45 4.47
N ALA A 465 -20.49 -14.92 4.88
CA ALA A 465 -20.72 -13.46 4.87
C ALA A 465 -19.67 -12.71 5.71
N SER A 466 -19.40 -13.22 6.91
CA SER A 466 -18.35 -12.70 7.79
C SER A 466 -16.95 -12.81 7.18
N SER A 467 -16.65 -13.89 6.45
CA SER A 467 -15.38 -14.07 5.73
C SER A 467 -15.20 -13.05 4.61
N THR A 468 -16.27 -12.80 3.85
CA THR A 468 -16.31 -11.79 2.77
C THR A 468 -16.05 -10.40 3.35
N PHE A 469 -16.73 -10.07 4.45
CA PHE A 469 -16.58 -8.80 5.14
C PHE A 469 -15.16 -8.60 5.69
N GLN A 470 -14.61 -9.60 6.39
CA GLN A 470 -13.25 -9.53 6.92
C GLN A 470 -12.22 -9.35 5.79
N ARG A 471 -12.40 -10.06 4.66
CA ARG A 471 -11.49 -9.94 3.50
C ARG A 471 -11.49 -8.52 2.92
N MET A 472 -12.67 -7.93 2.75
CA MET A 472 -12.82 -6.54 2.34
C MET A 472 -12.08 -5.61 3.32
N MET A 473 -12.35 -5.74 4.61
CA MET A 473 -11.75 -4.86 5.62
C MET A 473 -10.23 -5.00 5.73
N ASN A 474 -9.69 -6.22 5.60
CA ASN A 474 -8.25 -6.44 5.54
C ASN A 474 -7.61 -5.78 4.31
N GLY A 475 -8.34 -5.68 3.19
CA GLY A 475 -7.93 -4.91 2.02
C GLY A 475 -7.94 -3.40 2.28
N VAL A 476 -9.03 -2.88 2.85
CA VAL A 476 -9.23 -1.45 3.14
C VAL A 476 -8.19 -0.90 4.12
N LEU A 477 -7.92 -1.65 5.20
CA LEU A 477 -7.00 -1.23 6.27
C LEU A 477 -5.63 -1.91 6.17
N ARG A 478 -5.27 -2.38 4.96
CA ARG A 478 -3.96 -2.97 4.69
C ARG A 478 -2.86 -1.97 5.03
N GLY A 479 -1.85 -2.41 5.77
CA GLY A 479 -0.73 -1.58 6.21
C GLY A 479 -1.00 -0.76 7.48
N LEU A 480 -2.25 -0.66 7.95
CA LEU A 480 -2.60 -0.06 9.25
C LEU A 480 -2.91 -1.11 10.31
N THR A 481 -3.47 -2.24 9.85
CA THR A 481 -3.80 -3.38 10.70
C THR A 481 -2.57 -3.84 11.48
N TRP A 482 -2.73 -4.09 12.78
CA TRP A 482 -1.68 -4.45 13.75
C TRP A 482 -0.74 -3.33 14.19
N LEU A 483 -0.74 -2.18 13.51
CA LEU A 483 0.10 -1.03 13.88
C LEU A 483 -0.68 0.02 14.66
N THR A 484 -1.82 0.44 14.11
CA THR A 484 -2.66 1.52 14.66
C THR A 484 -4.14 1.15 14.71
N CYS A 485 -4.55 0.09 14.01
CA CYS A 485 -5.91 -0.43 14.10
C CYS A 485 -5.98 -1.96 14.06
N LEU A 486 -7.11 -2.50 14.50
CA LEU A 486 -7.51 -3.90 14.36
C LEU A 486 -8.91 -3.97 13.81
N VAL A 487 -9.17 -5.02 13.04
CA VAL A 487 -10.51 -5.33 12.57
C VAL A 487 -10.86 -6.76 12.92
N TYR A 488 -11.99 -6.91 13.58
CA TYR A 488 -12.60 -8.21 13.82
C TYR A 488 -14.06 -8.14 13.38
N LEU A 489 -14.35 -8.75 12.24
CA LEU A 489 -15.65 -8.66 11.57
C LEU A 489 -16.05 -7.19 11.40
N ASP A 490 -17.20 -6.80 11.95
CA ASP A 490 -17.76 -5.45 11.86
C ASP A 490 -17.13 -4.45 12.84
N ASP A 491 -16.33 -4.92 13.81
CA ASP A 491 -15.73 -4.08 14.86
C ASP A 491 -14.34 -3.60 14.43
N ILE A 492 -14.22 -2.28 14.23
CA ILE A 492 -12.95 -1.61 13.92
C ILE A 492 -12.47 -0.90 15.19
N VAL A 493 -11.26 -1.23 15.63
CA VAL A 493 -10.63 -0.62 16.80
C VAL A 493 -9.39 0.12 16.36
N VAL A 494 -9.32 1.42 16.62
CA VAL A 494 -8.10 2.22 16.50
C VAL A 494 -7.48 2.35 17.89
N PHE A 495 -6.17 2.13 18.01
CA PHE A 495 -5.48 2.13 19.29
C PHE A 495 -4.14 2.86 19.17
N THR A 496 -3.78 3.63 20.20
CA THR A 496 -2.59 4.47 20.17
C THR A 496 -1.84 4.39 21.50
N ARG A 497 -0.50 4.34 21.44
CA ARG A 497 0.38 4.35 22.62
C ARG A 497 0.85 5.76 23.02
N GLY A 498 0.61 6.75 22.16
CA GLY A 498 0.94 8.17 22.36
C GLY A 498 -0.18 8.98 23.01
N GLY A 499 -0.05 10.31 22.92
CA GLY A 499 -1.07 11.28 23.33
C GLY A 499 -2.24 11.38 22.35
N VAL A 500 -3.20 12.25 22.68
CA VAL A 500 -4.41 12.45 21.87
C VAL A 500 -4.10 12.97 20.47
N GLU A 501 -3.07 13.79 20.34
CA GLU A 501 -2.64 14.38 19.07
C GLU A 501 -2.29 13.27 18.07
N ARG A 502 -1.61 12.23 18.54
CA ARG A 502 -1.28 11.05 17.72
C ARG A 502 -2.53 10.22 17.42
N HIS A 503 -3.39 10.06 18.41
CA HIS A 503 -4.63 9.31 18.25
C HIS A 503 -5.54 9.93 17.19
N VAL A 504 -5.64 11.27 17.15
CA VAL A 504 -6.40 12.01 16.14
C VAL A 504 -5.88 11.70 14.74
N VAL A 505 -4.56 11.72 14.52
CA VAL A 505 -3.97 11.38 13.21
C VAL A 505 -4.22 9.92 12.82
N GLU A 506 -4.09 8.99 13.77
CA GLU A 506 -4.33 7.57 13.52
C GLU A 506 -5.82 7.30 13.19
N VAL A 507 -6.75 7.94 13.90
CA VAL A 507 -8.19 7.87 13.59
C VAL A 507 -8.47 8.49 12.21
N ALA A 508 -7.89 9.65 11.90
CA ALA A 508 -8.06 10.29 10.60
C ALA A 508 -7.61 9.39 9.45
N THR A 509 -6.46 8.71 9.62
CA THR A 509 -5.93 7.78 8.62
C THR A 509 -6.90 6.63 8.36
N VAL A 510 -7.54 6.11 9.41
CA VAL A 510 -8.57 5.05 9.27
C VAL A 510 -9.84 5.60 8.63
N LEU A 511 -10.32 6.78 9.05
CA LEU A 511 -11.49 7.42 8.47
C LEU A 511 -11.32 7.69 6.97
N GLU A 512 -10.13 8.13 6.55
CA GLU A 512 -9.81 8.34 5.13
C GLU A 512 -9.89 7.04 4.33
N ARG A 513 -9.38 5.93 4.86
CA ARG A 513 -9.50 4.61 4.20
C ARG A 513 -10.95 4.18 4.05
N LEU A 514 -11.78 4.42 5.07
CA LEU A 514 -13.21 4.12 5.01
C LEU A 514 -13.93 5.03 4.00
N ARG A 515 -13.58 6.32 3.96
CA ARG A 515 -14.10 7.31 3.02
C ARG A 515 -13.83 6.90 1.57
N VAL A 516 -12.59 6.57 1.24
CA VAL A 516 -12.16 6.09 -0.10
C VAL A 516 -12.85 4.78 -0.47
N ALA A 517 -13.05 3.87 0.49
CA ALA A 517 -13.81 2.64 0.30
C ALA A 517 -15.34 2.87 0.15
N GLY A 518 -15.82 4.10 0.34
CA GLY A 518 -17.25 4.43 0.31
C GLY A 518 -18.06 3.83 1.47
N LEU A 519 -17.39 3.48 2.58
CA LEU A 519 -18.03 2.87 3.74
C LEU A 519 -18.65 3.92 4.66
N THR A 520 -19.81 3.61 5.23
CA THR A 520 -20.58 4.55 6.09
C THR A 520 -20.59 4.09 7.54
N LEU A 521 -20.25 4.98 8.47
CA LEU A 521 -20.24 4.75 9.91
C LEU A 521 -21.59 5.04 10.56
N LYS A 522 -21.85 4.38 11.69
CA LYS A 522 -22.97 4.66 12.60
C LYS A 522 -22.45 5.34 13.86
N LEU A 523 -22.30 6.67 13.79
CA LEU A 523 -21.69 7.47 14.87
C LEU A 523 -22.26 7.21 16.26
N LYS A 524 -23.58 7.00 16.39
CA LYS A 524 -24.26 6.67 17.65
C LYS A 524 -23.64 5.50 18.44
N LYS A 525 -23.03 4.57 17.72
CA LYS A 525 -22.40 3.36 18.28
C LYS A 525 -20.88 3.47 18.36
N CYS A 526 -20.28 4.44 17.68
CA CYS A 526 -18.85 4.69 17.78
C CYS A 526 -18.51 5.32 19.13
N VAL A 527 -17.34 5.02 19.65
CA VAL A 527 -16.78 5.64 20.86
C VAL A 527 -15.36 6.08 20.54
N PHE A 528 -15.06 7.35 20.74
CA PHE A 528 -13.79 7.95 20.35
C PHE A 528 -12.92 8.30 21.56
N ALA A 529 -11.61 8.15 21.40
CA ALA A 529 -10.58 8.58 22.35
C ALA A 529 -10.90 8.22 23.82
N THR A 530 -11.24 6.95 24.09
CA THR A 530 -11.46 6.45 25.45
C THR A 530 -10.18 5.83 26.02
N LYS A 531 -9.99 5.93 27.33
CA LYS A 531 -8.87 5.30 28.06
C LYS A 531 -9.10 3.83 28.35
N THR A 532 -10.37 3.41 28.35
CA THR A 532 -10.78 2.02 28.58
C THR A 532 -11.81 1.57 27.56
N MET A 533 -11.80 0.27 27.21
CA MET A 533 -12.70 -0.29 26.21
C MET A 533 -12.98 -1.77 26.50
N GLU A 534 -14.21 -2.22 26.31
CA GLU A 534 -14.54 -3.66 26.26
C GLU A 534 -14.35 -4.17 24.83
N TYR A 535 -13.54 -5.20 24.65
CA TYR A 535 -13.28 -5.84 23.36
C TYR A 535 -13.22 -7.36 23.52
N LEU A 536 -14.04 -8.08 22.76
CA LEU A 536 -14.11 -9.55 22.76
C LEU A 536 -14.19 -10.17 24.18
N GLY A 537 -14.94 -9.55 25.09
CA GLY A 537 -15.12 -10.01 26.47
C GLY A 537 -13.99 -9.65 27.44
N HIS A 538 -13.06 -8.78 27.02
CA HIS A 538 -11.94 -8.30 27.82
C HIS A 538 -12.05 -6.78 27.98
N GLU A 539 -11.70 -6.26 29.14
CA GLU A 539 -11.49 -4.84 29.40
C GLU A 539 -10.03 -4.49 29.12
N LEU A 540 -9.84 -3.50 28.26
CA LEU A 540 -8.54 -2.99 27.83
C LEU A 540 -8.30 -1.61 28.43
N SER A 541 -7.11 -1.38 28.94
CA SER A 541 -6.67 -0.06 29.43
C SER A 541 -5.16 0.10 29.31
N GLY A 542 -4.66 1.30 29.63
CA GLY A 542 -3.21 1.56 29.72
C GLY A 542 -2.49 0.68 30.76
N GLU A 543 -3.20 0.05 31.70
CA GLU A 543 -2.64 -0.88 32.68
C GLU A 543 -2.52 -2.32 32.14
N GLY A 544 -3.17 -2.63 31.02
CA GLY A 544 -3.13 -3.95 30.38
C GLY A 544 -4.53 -4.50 30.06
N VAL A 545 -4.59 -5.83 29.93
CA VAL A 545 -5.78 -6.58 29.54
C VAL A 545 -6.36 -7.30 30.76
N ARG A 546 -7.66 -7.14 31.03
CA ARG A 546 -8.37 -7.81 32.13
C ARG A 546 -9.64 -8.50 31.62
N PRO A 547 -10.05 -9.67 32.14
CA PRO A 547 -11.36 -10.23 31.83
C PRO A 547 -12.47 -9.32 32.38
N VAL A 548 -13.58 -9.19 31.64
CA VAL A 548 -14.72 -8.37 32.09
C VAL A 548 -15.34 -8.96 33.37
N GLN A 549 -15.57 -8.12 34.38
CA GLN A 549 -16.07 -8.54 35.70
C GLN A 549 -17.36 -9.36 35.64
N ARG A 550 -18.26 -9.03 34.70
CA ARG A 550 -19.50 -9.79 34.44
C ARG A 550 -19.23 -11.26 34.10
N LEU A 551 -18.21 -11.55 33.29
CA LEU A 551 -17.88 -12.92 32.89
C LEU A 551 -17.20 -13.66 34.06
N VAL A 552 -16.36 -12.96 34.83
CA VAL A 552 -15.75 -13.49 36.04
C VAL A 552 -16.81 -13.85 37.09
N ALA A 553 -17.75 -12.94 37.33
CA ALA A 553 -18.86 -13.16 38.27
C ALA A 553 -19.73 -14.36 37.84
N ALA A 554 -20.08 -14.46 36.55
CA ALA A 554 -20.87 -15.58 36.04
C ALA A 554 -20.23 -16.95 36.29
N VAL A 555 -18.90 -17.05 36.28
CA VAL A 555 -18.16 -18.29 36.60
C VAL A 555 -18.02 -18.47 38.11
N SER A 556 -17.69 -17.40 38.86
CA SER A 556 -17.51 -17.45 40.31
C SER A 556 -18.79 -17.75 41.08
N GLU A 557 -19.92 -17.26 40.58
CA GLU A 557 -21.25 -17.46 41.15
C GLU A 557 -21.95 -18.71 40.58
N PHE A 558 -21.28 -19.44 39.67
CA PHE A 558 -21.87 -20.61 39.06
C PHE A 558 -22.11 -21.70 40.14
N PRO A 559 -23.35 -22.16 40.33
CA PRO A 559 -23.65 -23.14 41.37
C PRO A 559 -22.89 -24.43 41.12
N ARG A 560 -22.32 -25.00 42.19
CA ARG A 560 -21.53 -26.24 42.09
C ARG A 560 -22.42 -27.34 41.50
N PRO A 561 -22.05 -27.97 40.36
CA PRO A 561 -22.91 -28.95 39.71
C PRO A 561 -23.23 -30.11 40.65
N ALA A 562 -24.52 -30.33 40.94
CA ALA A 562 -24.95 -31.32 41.93
C ALA A 562 -25.16 -32.74 41.36
N MET A 563 -25.29 -32.90 40.04
CA MET A 563 -25.37 -34.23 39.39
C MET A 563 -24.83 -34.17 37.95
N ARG A 564 -24.20 -35.27 37.50
CA ARG A 564 -23.96 -35.53 36.07
C ARG A 564 -25.31 -35.73 35.38
N SER A 565 -25.71 -34.84 34.48
CA SER A 565 -26.83 -35.14 33.59
C SER A 565 -26.44 -36.34 32.71
N LYS A 566 -27.30 -37.37 32.67
CA LYS A 566 -27.16 -38.53 31.79
C LYS A 566 -27.22 -38.15 30.32
#